data_AF-A0A8T4M782-F1
#
_entry.id   AF-A0A8T4M782-F1
#
_cell.length_a   1.000
_cell.length_b   1.000
_cell.length_c   1.000
_cell.angle_alpha   90.00
_cell.angle_beta   90.00
_cell.angle_gamma   90.00
#
_symmetry.space_group_name_H-M   'P 1'
#
loop_
_entity.id
_entity.type
_entity.pdbx_description
1 polymer ?
#
loop_
_entity_poly.entity_id
_entity_poly.type
_entity_poly.pdbx_seq_one_letter_code
_entity_poly.pdbx_strand_id
1 'polypeptide(L)'
;MLEIHKTRIFIAIIAATIAIDFAILTYIFQQHASILLTIEVILLPSIYIIRNYYTEELIKRDYKETTALIQQDATKLKDRYLKLKYLNKTINNEKEKEKKIIKPKNLKKKLKNMTG
;
A
#
# COMPACT_ATOMS: atom_id res chain seq x y z
N MET A 1 10.56 1.40 -4.91
CA MET A 1 10.80 2.42 -5.99
C MET A 1 12.28 2.72 -6.28
N LEU A 2 13.10 3.19 -5.32
CA LEU A 2 14.52 3.50 -5.56
C LEU A 2 15.32 2.25 -5.99
N GLU A 3 15.04 1.10 -5.36
CA GLU A 3 15.68 -0.17 -5.68
C GLU A 3 15.39 -0.61 -7.12
N ILE A 4 14.14 -0.49 -7.56
CA ILE A 4 13.74 -0.76 -8.95
C ILE A 4 14.55 0.11 -9.91
N HIS A 5 14.72 1.40 -9.63
CA HIS A 5 15.50 2.29 -10.49
C HIS A 5 16.98 1.88 -10.56
N LYS A 6 17.58 1.51 -9.43
CA LYS A 6 18.97 1.00 -9.36
C LYS A 6 19.13 -0.30 -10.17
N THR A 7 18.22 -1.27 -10.02
CA THR A 7 18.24 -2.53 -10.78
C THR A 7 18.15 -2.28 -12.28
N ARG A 8 17.30 -1.32 -12.70
CA ARG A 8 17.16 -0.94 -14.10
C ARG A 8 18.45 -0.36 -14.68
N ILE A 9 19.12 0.53 -13.96
CA ILE A 9 20.40 1.13 -14.38
C ILE A 9 21.49 0.05 -14.45
N PHE A 10 21.60 -0.77 -13.41
CA PHE A 10 22.62 -1.81 -13.34
C PHE A 10 22.55 -2.79 -14.51
N ILE A 11 21.34 -3.26 -14.85
CA ILE A 11 21.17 -4.17 -15.98
C ILE A 11 21.40 -3.46 -17.33
N ALA A 12 21.07 -2.18 -17.45
CA ALA A 12 21.39 -1.41 -18.65
C ALA A 12 22.91 -1.27 -18.86
N ILE A 13 23.68 -1.09 -17.79
CA ILE A 13 25.15 -1.07 -17.84
C ILE A 13 25.67 -2.42 -18.34
N ILE A 14 25.21 -3.53 -17.76
CA ILE A 14 25.61 -4.89 -18.19
C ILE A 14 25.31 -5.12 -19.67
N ALA A 15 24.09 -4.78 -20.11
CA ALA A 15 23.70 -4.93 -21.50
C ALA A 15 24.57 -4.09 -22.45
N ALA A 16 24.90 -2.86 -22.06
CA ALA A 16 25.77 -1.99 -22.84
C ALA A 16 27.20 -2.54 -22.94
N THR A 17 27.76 -3.07 -21.84
CA THR A 17 29.09 -3.70 -21.85
C THR A 17 29.11 -4.91 -22.79
N ILE A 18 28.11 -5.78 -22.71
CA ILE A 18 28.00 -6.96 -23.58
C ILE A 18 27.91 -6.56 -25.04
N ALA A 19 27.09 -5.55 -25.38
CA ALA A 19 26.99 -5.06 -26.76
C ALA A 19 28.33 -4.54 -27.30
N ILE A 20 29.10 -3.82 -26.46
CA ILE A 20 30.45 -3.35 -26.83
C ILE A 20 31.39 -4.54 -27.07
N ASP A 21 31.38 -5.54 -26.17
CA ASP A 21 32.23 -6.73 -26.31
C ASP A 21 31.90 -7.50 -27.60
N PHE A 22 30.61 -7.67 -27.92
CA PHE A 22 30.19 -8.31 -29.17
C PHE A 22 30.56 -7.49 -30.40
N ALA A 23 30.46 -6.16 -30.34
CA ALA A 23 30.91 -5.29 -31.42
C ALA A 23 32.43 -5.45 -31.69
N ILE A 24 33.25 -5.48 -30.63
CA ILE A 24 34.70 -5.68 -30.73
C ILE A 24 35.02 -7.08 -31.24
N LEU A 25 34.38 -8.12 -30.70
CA LEU A 25 34.59 -9.50 -31.13
C LEU A 25 34.22 -9.70 -32.60
N THR A 26 33.12 -9.09 -33.04
CA THR A 26 32.68 -9.14 -34.44
C THR A 26 33.68 -8.44 -35.37
N TYR A 27 34.28 -7.33 -34.91
CA TYR A 27 35.31 -6.62 -35.66
C TYR A 27 36.61 -7.44 -35.81
N ILE A 28 37.05 -8.11 -34.74
CA ILE A 28 38.28 -8.92 -34.73
C ILE A 28 38.09 -10.25 -35.47
N PHE A 29 36.98 -10.95 -35.20
CA PHE A 29 36.70 -12.29 -35.73
C PHE A 29 35.64 -12.25 -36.84
N GLN A 30 35.96 -11.55 -37.93
CA GLN A 30 35.02 -11.31 -39.05
C GLN A 30 34.44 -12.61 -39.64
N GLN A 31 35.21 -13.70 -39.66
CA GLN A 31 34.78 -15.00 -40.18
C GLN A 31 33.64 -15.63 -39.36
N HIS A 32 33.47 -15.22 -38.10
CA HIS A 32 32.43 -15.70 -37.19
C HIS A 32 31.37 -14.64 -36.87
N ALA A 33 31.42 -13.48 -37.55
CA ALA A 33 30.55 -12.34 -37.30
C ALA A 33 29.06 -12.71 -37.25
N SER A 34 28.58 -13.54 -38.19
CA SER A 34 27.18 -13.95 -38.23
C SER A 34 26.74 -14.74 -37.00
N ILE A 35 27.61 -15.61 -36.48
CA ILE A 35 27.32 -16.41 -35.28
C ILE A 35 27.35 -15.52 -34.04
N LEU A 36 28.34 -14.64 -33.92
CA LEU A 36 28.45 -13.68 -32.82
C LEU A 36 27.23 -12.76 -32.76
N LEU A 37 26.82 -12.18 -33.89
CA LEU A 37 25.60 -11.36 -33.97
C LEU A 37 24.34 -12.16 -33.63
N THR A 38 24.25 -13.43 -34.04
CA THR A 38 23.10 -14.28 -33.68
C THR A 38 23.01 -14.51 -32.17
N ILE A 39 24.14 -14.75 -31.51
CA ILE A 39 24.19 -14.91 -30.06
C ILE A 39 23.79 -13.59 -29.38
N GLU A 40 24.31 -12.45 -29.84
CA GLU A 40 23.99 -11.14 -29.29
C GLU A 40 22.48 -10.83 -29.36
N VAL A 41 21.86 -11.10 -30.52
CA VAL A 41 20.42 -10.88 -30.76
C VAL A 41 19.53 -11.77 -29.87
N ILE A 42 20.04 -12.90 -29.38
CA ILE A 42 19.31 -13.74 -28.41
C ILE A 42 19.59 -13.27 -26.98
N LEU A 43 20.85 -12.95 -26.69
CA LEU A 43 21.33 -12.68 -25.33
C LEU A 43 20.84 -11.33 -24.79
N LEU A 44 20.90 -10.27 -25.59
CA LEU A 44 20.46 -8.93 -25.17
C LEU A 44 18.96 -8.91 -24.81
N PRO A 45 18.02 -9.40 -25.65
CA PRO A 45 16.61 -9.48 -25.26
C PRO A 45 16.37 -10.35 -24.03
N SER A 46 17.09 -11.45 -23.87
CA SER A 46 16.96 -12.33 -22.70
C SER A 46 17.30 -11.60 -21.40
N ILE A 47 18.35 -10.76 -21.41
CA ILE A 47 18.71 -9.91 -20.26
C ILE A 47 17.58 -8.94 -19.92
N TYR A 48 16.94 -8.33 -20.92
CA TYR A 48 15.81 -7.42 -20.69
C TYR A 48 14.55 -8.13 -20.19
N ILE A 49 14.27 -9.36 -20.66
CA ILE A 49 13.17 -10.18 -20.16
C ILE A 49 13.38 -10.51 -18.68
N ILE A 50 14.58 -10.98 -18.32
CA ILE A 50 14.94 -11.28 -16.93
C ILE A 50 14.79 -10.02 -16.05
N ARG A 51 15.29 -8.88 -16.52
CA ARG A 51 15.12 -7.59 -15.83
C ARG A 51 13.66 -7.26 -15.55
N ASN A 52 12.78 -7.42 -16.55
CA ASN A 52 11.37 -7.12 -16.39
C ASN A 52 10.73 -8.04 -15.37
N TYR A 53 11.02 -9.33 -15.41
CA TYR A 53 10.53 -10.30 -14.45
C TYR A 53 10.91 -9.92 -13.01
N TYR A 54 12.20 -9.64 -12.75
CA TYR A 54 12.66 -9.19 -11.44
C TYR A 54 12.03 -7.86 -11.01
N THR A 55 11.86 -6.92 -11.95
CA THR A 55 11.25 -5.62 -11.65
C THR A 55 9.77 -5.79 -11.25
N GLU A 56 9.02 -6.63 -11.95
CA GLU A 56 7.64 -6.94 -11.61
C GLU A 56 7.51 -7.60 -10.23
N GLU A 57 8.43 -8.50 -9.90
CA GLU A 57 8.44 -9.17 -8.60
C GLU A 57 8.70 -8.18 -7.45
N LEU A 58 9.68 -7.28 -7.61
CA LEU A 58 9.93 -6.21 -6.66
C LEU A 58 8.71 -5.29 -6.49
N ILE A 59 8.06 -4.92 -7.60
CA ILE A 59 6.84 -4.11 -7.57
C ILE A 59 5.73 -4.84 -6.80
N LYS A 60 5.47 -6.11 -7.10
CA LYS A 60 4.44 -6.92 -6.42
C LYS A 60 4.69 -6.99 -4.92
N ARG A 61 5.95 -7.12 -4.50
CA ARG A 61 6.33 -7.11 -3.09
C ARG A 61 6.08 -5.75 -2.43
N ASP A 62 6.53 -4.65 -3.03
CA ASP A 62 6.29 -3.29 -2.53
C ASP A 62 4.79 -3.01 -2.35
N TYR A 63 3.95 -3.43 -3.32
CA TYR A 63 2.50 -3.29 -3.24
C TYR A 63 1.88 -4.14 -2.13
N LYS A 64 2.33 -5.39 -1.95
CA LYS A 64 1.81 -6.28 -0.89
C LYS A 64 2.10 -5.73 0.51
N GLU A 65 3.30 -5.20 0.73
CA GLU A 65 3.68 -4.59 2.01
C GLU A 65 2.85 -3.30 2.26
N THR A 66 2.70 -2.45 1.24
CA THR A 66 1.91 -1.21 1.35
C THR A 66 0.43 -1.48 1.63
N THR A 67 -0.16 -2.45 0.92
CA THR A 67 -1.58 -2.81 1.13
C THR A 67 -1.81 -3.39 2.53
N ALA A 68 -0.88 -4.19 3.05
CA ALA A 68 -0.96 -4.69 4.42
C ALA A 68 -0.97 -3.57 5.47
N LEU A 69 -0.11 -2.55 5.29
CA LEU A 69 -0.07 -1.39 6.18
C LEU A 69 -1.37 -0.59 6.13
N ILE A 70 -1.89 -0.31 4.93
CA ILE A 70 -3.16 0.40 4.74
C ILE A 70 -4.30 -0.36 5.41
N GLN A 71 -4.33 -1.68 5.28
CA GLN A 71 -5.38 -2.52 5.87
C GLN A 71 -5.30 -2.56 7.39
N GLN A 72 -4.09 -2.57 7.96
CA GLN A 72 -3.88 -2.47 9.40
C GLN A 72 -4.40 -1.11 9.93
N ASP A 73 -4.09 -0.02 9.25
CA ASP A 73 -4.53 1.31 9.67
C ASP A 73 -6.04 1.51 9.50
N ALA A 74 -6.63 0.98 8.42
CA ALA A 74 -8.09 0.95 8.24
C ALA A 74 -8.78 0.18 9.38
N THR A 75 -8.19 -0.91 9.84
CA THR A 75 -8.71 -1.70 10.97
C THR A 75 -8.68 -0.89 12.28
N LYS A 76 -7.55 -0.25 12.59
CA LYS A 76 -7.42 0.63 13.77
C LYS A 76 -8.44 1.78 13.72
N LEU A 77 -8.67 2.36 12.55
CA LEU A 77 -9.63 3.46 12.36
C LEU A 77 -11.07 3.00 12.58
N LYS A 78 -11.41 1.81 12.07
CA LYS A 78 -12.72 1.16 12.29
C LYS A 78 -12.97 0.93 13.77
N ASP A 79 -11.99 0.43 14.51
CA ASP A 79 -12.11 0.18 15.95
C ASP A 79 -12.31 1.48 16.74
N ARG A 80 -11.55 2.53 16.40
CA ARG A 80 -11.75 3.87 16.99
C ARG A 80 -13.15 4.41 16.71
N TYR A 81 -13.63 4.29 15.47
CA TYR A 81 -14.98 4.72 15.11
C TYR A 81 -16.05 3.96 15.90
N LEU A 82 -15.91 2.64 16.04
CA LEU A 82 -16.82 1.82 16.84
C LEU A 82 -16.84 2.29 18.31
N LYS A 83 -15.66 2.52 18.90
CA LYS A 83 -15.53 2.97 20.29
C LYS A 83 -16.21 4.33 20.51
N LEU A 84 -16.03 5.28 19.58
CA LEU A 84 -16.71 6.57 19.62
C LEU A 84 -18.22 6.44 19.48
N LYS A 85 -18.70 5.55 18.61
CA LYS A 85 -20.13 5.28 18.42
C LYS A 85 -20.77 4.73 19.70
N TYR A 86 -20.11 3.80 20.39
CA TYR A 86 -20.57 3.28 21.67
C TYR A 86 -20.57 4.37 22.75
N LEU A 87 -19.49 5.15 22.85
CA LEU A 87 -19.39 6.23 23.83
C LEU A 87 -20.53 7.27 23.64
N ASN A 88 -20.79 7.67 22.40
CA ASN A 88 -21.88 8.60 22.10
C ASN A 88 -23.26 8.03 22.44
N LYS A 89 -23.48 6.72 22.20
CA LYS A 89 -24.70 6.03 22.63
C LYS A 89 -24.86 6.06 24.16
N THR A 90 -23.79 5.80 24.91
CA THR A 90 -23.80 5.84 26.37
C THR A 90 -24.12 7.24 26.88
N ILE A 91 -23.47 8.27 26.35
CA ILE A 91 -23.72 9.68 26.72
C ILE A 91 -25.18 10.07 26.44
N ASN A 92 -25.74 9.68 25.30
CA ASN A 92 -27.15 9.99 24.98
C ASN A 92 -28.12 9.28 25.94
N ASN A 93 -27.84 8.03 26.30
CA ASN A 93 -28.65 7.31 27.28
C ASN A 93 -28.59 7.94 28.69
N GLU A 94 -27.43 8.45 29.10
CA GLU A 94 -27.28 9.19 30.36
C GLU A 94 -28.05 10.51 30.35
N LYS A 95 -27.93 11.29 29.26
CA LYS A 95 -28.72 12.52 29.07
C LYS A 95 -30.23 12.26 29.10
N GLU A 96 -30.70 11.14 28.56
CA GLU A 96 -32.11 10.76 28.65
C GLU A 96 -32.56 10.36 30.07
N LYS A 97 -31.68 9.71 30.85
CA LYS A 97 -31.96 9.40 32.26
C LYS A 97 -32.05 10.67 33.10
N GLU A 98 -31.15 11.63 32.90
CA GLU A 98 -31.20 12.94 33.58
C GLU A 98 -32.49 13.71 33.24
N LYS A 99 -32.91 13.72 31.96
CA LYS A 99 -34.19 14.31 31.56
C LYS A 99 -35.42 13.64 32.20
N LYS A 100 -35.34 12.34 32.54
CA LYS A 100 -36.42 11.64 33.26
C LYS A 100 -36.44 11.95 34.76
N ILE A 101 -35.30 12.29 35.36
CA ILE A 101 -35.21 12.72 36.77
C ILE A 101 -35.77 14.14 36.94
N ILE A 102 -35.63 15.00 35.93
CA ILE A 102 -36.09 16.41 35.97
C ILE A 102 -37.56 16.58 35.58
N LYS A 103 -38.30 15.52 35.22
CA LYS A 103 -39.78 15.61 35.16
C LYS A 103 -40.32 15.58 36.60
N PRO A 104 -40.87 16.68 37.14
CA PRO A 104 -41.40 16.68 38.49
C PRO A 104 -42.61 15.75 38.55
N LYS A 105 -42.40 14.54 39.10
CA LYS A 105 -43.51 13.71 39.58
C LYS A 105 -44.17 14.46 40.73
N ASN A 106 -45.35 14.98 40.47
CA ASN A 106 -46.39 15.27 41.47
C ASN A 106 -46.18 16.42 42.47
N LEU A 107 -45.45 17.48 42.14
CA LEU A 107 -45.47 18.71 42.97
C LEU A 107 -46.81 19.48 42.91
N LYS A 108 -47.66 19.23 41.91
CA LYS A 108 -48.98 19.89 41.82
C LYS A 108 -50.05 19.36 42.80
N LYS A 109 -49.86 18.19 43.43
CA LYS A 109 -50.87 17.65 44.37
C LYS A 109 -50.60 17.98 45.84
N LYS A 110 -49.38 18.40 46.20
CA LYS A 110 -49.03 18.73 47.59
C LYS A 110 -49.22 20.21 47.94
N LEU A 111 -49.20 21.11 46.94
CA LEU A 111 -49.44 22.55 47.14
C LEU A 111 -50.92 22.94 47.26
N LYS A 112 -51.86 22.06 46.88
CA LYS A 112 -53.30 22.34 47.00
C LYS A 112 -53.90 21.96 48.36
N ASN A 113 -53.14 21.25 49.21
CA ASN A 113 -53.57 20.81 50.55
C ASN A 113 -52.89 21.60 51.68
N MET A 114 -52.16 22.68 51.36
CA MET A 114 -51.52 23.56 52.36
C MET A 114 -52.11 24.98 52.35
N THR A 115 -53.16 25.23 51.56
CA THR A 115 -53.87 26.52 51.47
C THR A 115 -55.39 26.38 51.53
N GLY A 116 -55.90 25.33 52.19
CA GLY A 116 -57.32 25.13 52.46
C GLY A 116 -57.53 24.91 53.95
#